data_AF-A0A1M6EU58-F1
#
_entry.id   AF-A0A1M6EU58-F1
#
_cell.length_a   1.000
_cell.length_b   1.000
_cell.length_c   1.000
_cell.angle_alpha   90.00
_cell.angle_beta   90.00
_cell.angle_gamma   90.00
#
_symmetry.space_group_name_H-M   'P 1'
#
loop_
_entity.id
_entity.type
_entity.pdbx_description
1 polymer ?
#
loop_
_entity_poly.entity_id
_entity_poly.type
_entity_poly.pdbx_seq_one_letter_code
_entity_poly.pdbx_strand_id
1 'polypeptide(L)'
;MKAFLALVRNDSKLKKEYRRHQSLLSKVYAVFAVVLINAALTFSKGYIDINLIIRCLLILTPFGCAILVVNKEWQEGTTGWWLALPYSRSLLLSAKWVASFWHVLKMYGIFFASIMIIASIYNLTLPVFTPKMQLLDLLQACARDLSWLLIISPFSITLGALMVILTRSYWIPGSLIIWFMFGLMTNLYVAEALGLSSQKGSFVSHSGQGFCFSINGSDFVTTFLISLALSSLLFVFSVYLLKKHVEV
;
A
#
# COMPACT_ATOMS: atom_id res chain seq x y z
N MET A 1 23.54 -0.38 -15.10
CA MET A 1 22.10 -0.10 -15.29
C MET A 1 21.30 -1.29 -15.85
N LYS A 2 21.76 -2.00 -16.90
CA LYS A 2 21.05 -3.16 -17.47
C LYS A 2 20.75 -4.28 -16.45
N ALA A 3 21.71 -4.62 -15.58
CA ALA A 3 21.54 -5.64 -14.54
C ALA A 3 20.45 -5.29 -13.51
N PHE A 4 20.41 -4.03 -13.06
CA PHE A 4 19.38 -3.56 -12.12
C PHE A 4 17.97 -3.68 -12.71
N LEU A 5 17.77 -3.21 -13.95
CA LEU A 5 16.48 -3.32 -14.62
C LEU A 5 16.09 -4.79 -14.88
N ALA A 6 17.06 -5.66 -15.17
CA ALA A 6 16.81 -7.08 -15.29
C ALA A 6 16.33 -7.70 -13.97
N LEU A 7 16.95 -7.33 -12.84
CA LEU A 7 16.52 -7.77 -11.49
C LEU A 7 15.11 -7.26 -11.18
N VAL A 8 14.84 -5.97 -11.37
CA VAL A 8 13.50 -5.38 -11.17
C VAL A 8 12.46 -6.07 -12.05
N ARG A 9 12.78 -6.31 -13.34
CA ARG A 9 11.87 -6.99 -14.27
C ARG A 9 11.64 -8.45 -13.89
N ASN A 10 12.63 -9.12 -13.34
CA ASN A 10 12.49 -10.48 -12.84
C ASN A 10 11.61 -10.51 -11.59
N ASP A 11 11.87 -9.63 -10.63
CA ASP A 11 11.16 -9.63 -9.34
C ASP A 11 9.73 -9.11 -9.47
N SER A 12 9.47 -8.16 -10.37
CA SER A 12 8.11 -7.71 -10.72
C SER A 12 7.27 -8.77 -11.43
N LYS A 13 7.93 -9.77 -12.05
CA LYS A 13 7.26 -10.97 -12.51
C LYS A 13 7.16 -11.93 -11.33
N LEU A 14 6.16 -11.73 -10.47
CA LEU A 14 5.74 -12.77 -9.52
C LEU A 14 5.63 -14.11 -10.27
N LYS A 15 6.61 -15.00 -10.02
CA LYS A 15 6.73 -16.30 -10.71
C LYS A 15 5.38 -17.01 -10.68
N LYS A 16 5.03 -17.55 -11.84
CA LYS A 16 3.75 -18.16 -12.19
C LYS A 16 3.40 -19.41 -11.37
N GLU A 17 4.26 -19.91 -10.50
CA GLU A 17 4.06 -21.19 -9.81
C GLU A 17 2.90 -21.15 -8.81
N TYR A 18 2.72 -20.07 -8.04
CA TYR A 18 1.48 -19.86 -7.27
C TYR A 18 0.26 -19.56 -8.17
N ARG A 19 0.53 -19.12 -9.40
CA ARG A 19 -0.46 -18.73 -10.41
C ARG A 19 -0.96 -19.90 -11.26
N ARG A 20 -0.38 -21.10 -11.12
CA ARG A 20 -0.71 -22.29 -11.92
C ARG A 20 -2.08 -22.87 -11.54
N HIS A 21 -2.69 -22.40 -10.45
CA HIS A 21 -4.04 -22.78 -10.02
C HIS A 21 -5.06 -21.62 -10.01
N GLN A 22 -4.67 -20.41 -10.41
CA GLN A 22 -5.61 -19.29 -10.53
C GLN A 22 -6.02 -19.09 -11.99
N SER A 23 -7.13 -19.73 -12.37
CA SER A 23 -7.82 -19.51 -13.65
C SER A 23 -8.14 -18.03 -13.85
N LEU A 24 -8.27 -17.57 -15.10
CA LEU A 24 -8.74 -16.20 -15.39
C LEU A 24 -10.04 -15.89 -14.66
N LEU A 25 -10.92 -16.90 -14.53
CA LEU A 25 -12.12 -16.85 -13.71
C LEU A 25 -11.82 -16.51 -12.25
N SER A 26 -10.82 -17.12 -11.60
CA SER A 26 -10.48 -16.78 -10.19
C SER A 26 -10.04 -15.31 -10.01
N LYS A 27 -9.40 -14.70 -11.02
CA LYS A 27 -9.02 -13.28 -10.97
C LYS A 27 -10.22 -12.38 -11.19
N VAL A 28 -11.09 -12.74 -12.13
CA VAL A 28 -12.36 -12.05 -12.34
C VAL A 28 -13.21 -12.16 -11.08
N TYR A 29 -13.31 -13.33 -10.46
CA TYR A 29 -13.98 -13.55 -9.19
C TYR A 29 -13.34 -12.80 -8.03
N ALA A 30 -12.01 -12.68 -7.97
CA ALA A 30 -11.35 -11.89 -6.93
C ALA A 30 -11.65 -10.39 -7.08
N VAL A 31 -11.59 -9.87 -8.31
CA VAL A 31 -11.99 -8.47 -8.60
C VAL A 31 -13.48 -8.27 -8.32
N PHE A 32 -14.32 -9.21 -8.76
CA PHE A 32 -15.77 -9.17 -8.53
C PHE A 32 -16.09 -9.27 -7.04
N ALA A 33 -15.40 -10.11 -6.27
CA ALA A 33 -15.55 -10.21 -4.82
C ALA A 33 -15.09 -8.94 -4.11
N VAL A 34 -13.99 -8.32 -4.53
CA VAL A 34 -13.58 -7.01 -4.01
C VAL A 34 -14.64 -5.95 -4.32
N VAL A 35 -15.22 -5.95 -5.53
CA VAL A 35 -16.30 -5.04 -5.93
C VAL A 35 -17.58 -5.30 -5.11
N LEU A 36 -17.96 -6.56 -4.91
CA LEU A 36 -19.17 -6.98 -4.17
C LEU A 36 -19.04 -6.72 -2.67
N ILE A 37 -17.84 -6.95 -2.12
CA ILE A 37 -17.49 -6.58 -0.75
C ILE A 37 -17.63 -5.06 -0.64
N ASN A 38 -16.96 -4.26 -1.46
CA ASN A 38 -17.11 -2.79 -1.42
C ASN A 38 -18.57 -2.32 -1.55
N ALA A 39 -19.37 -2.95 -2.42
CA ALA A 39 -20.79 -2.63 -2.60
C ALA A 39 -21.66 -3.02 -1.39
N ALA A 40 -21.48 -4.22 -0.82
CA ALA A 40 -22.17 -4.67 0.38
C ALA A 40 -21.75 -3.83 1.61
N LEU A 41 -20.50 -3.41 1.63
CA LEU A 41 -19.88 -2.55 2.64
C LEU A 41 -20.45 -1.13 2.63
N THR A 42 -20.75 -0.55 1.47
CA THR A 42 -21.46 0.75 1.39
C THR A 42 -22.92 0.71 1.89
N PHE A 43 -23.53 -0.48 1.95
CA PHE A 43 -24.92 -0.67 2.41
C PHE A 43 -25.06 -0.84 3.94
N SER A 44 -23.99 -1.22 4.65
CA SER A 44 -24.02 -1.49 6.09
C SER A 44 -23.62 -0.25 6.91
N LYS A 45 -24.55 0.69 7.13
CA LYS A 45 -24.31 1.95 7.87
C LYS A 45 -24.29 1.83 9.41
N GLY A 46 -24.30 0.61 9.98
CA GLY A 46 -24.77 0.42 11.36
C GLY A 46 -23.75 0.44 12.51
N TYR A 47 -22.59 -0.21 12.39
CA TYR A 47 -21.80 -0.55 13.59
C TYR A 47 -20.28 -0.47 13.46
N ILE A 48 -19.73 -0.41 12.25
CA ILE A 48 -18.30 -0.28 11.99
C ILE A 48 -18.13 0.75 10.88
N ASP A 49 -17.23 1.72 11.05
CA ASP A 49 -16.90 2.65 9.97
C ASP A 49 -16.11 1.89 8.91
N ILE A 50 -16.81 1.41 7.90
CA ILE A 50 -16.21 0.55 6.89
C ILE A 50 -15.21 1.29 6.01
N ASN A 51 -15.36 2.61 5.88
CA ASN A 51 -14.37 3.45 5.22
C ASN A 51 -13.02 3.39 5.94
N LEU A 52 -13.03 3.25 7.26
CA LEU A 52 -11.82 3.07 8.06
C LEU A 52 -11.11 1.75 7.71
N ILE A 53 -11.85 0.65 7.56
CA ILE A 53 -11.26 -0.65 7.18
C ILE A 53 -10.60 -0.55 5.81
N ILE A 54 -11.28 0.04 4.82
CA ILE A 54 -10.73 0.21 3.47
C ILE A 54 -9.47 1.06 3.50
N ARG A 55 -9.47 2.18 4.24
CA ARG A 55 -8.29 3.04 4.42
C ARG A 55 -7.12 2.30 5.07
N CYS A 56 -7.38 1.54 6.14
CA CYS A 56 -6.37 0.71 6.78
C CYS A 56 -5.77 -0.31 5.81
N LEU A 57 -6.59 -1.00 5.03
CA LEU A 57 -6.13 -1.98 4.04
C LEU A 57 -5.28 -1.34 2.93
N LEU A 58 -5.67 -0.15 2.46
CA LEU A 58 -4.92 0.59 1.44
C LEU A 58 -3.55 1.04 1.95
N ILE A 59 -3.45 1.48 3.21
CA ILE A 59 -2.19 1.85 3.87
C ILE A 59 -1.31 0.61 4.12
N LEU A 60 -1.91 -0.53 4.46
CA LEU A 60 -1.21 -1.80 4.69
C LEU A 60 -0.70 -2.45 3.41
N THR A 61 -1.32 -2.17 2.26
CA THR A 61 -0.96 -2.76 0.96
C THR A 61 0.53 -2.64 0.62
N PRO A 62 1.17 -1.45 0.67
CA PRO A 62 2.61 -1.31 0.39
C PRO A 62 3.51 -2.11 1.33
N PHE A 63 3.19 -2.13 2.61
CA PHE A 63 3.88 -2.93 3.61
C PHE A 63 3.79 -4.43 3.29
N GLY A 64 2.58 -4.93 3.04
CA GLY A 64 2.34 -6.32 2.68
C GLY A 64 3.02 -6.73 1.36
N CYS A 65 2.98 -5.87 0.33
CA CYS A 65 3.69 -6.12 -0.93
C CYS A 65 5.20 -6.25 -0.74
N ALA A 66 5.80 -5.42 0.11
CA ALA A 66 7.23 -5.51 0.42
C ALA A 66 7.56 -6.83 1.14
N ILE A 67 6.76 -7.21 2.15
CA ILE A 67 6.92 -8.48 2.85
C ILE A 67 6.85 -9.65 1.88
N LEU A 68 5.85 -9.69 1.01
CA LEU A 68 5.67 -10.78 0.06
C LEU A 68 6.86 -10.91 -0.90
N VAL A 69 7.34 -9.81 -1.48
CA VAL A 69 8.46 -9.82 -2.44
C VAL A 69 9.77 -10.24 -1.79
N VAL A 70 10.02 -9.80 -0.55
CA VAL A 70 11.26 -10.10 0.16
C VAL A 70 11.22 -11.50 0.76
N ASN A 71 10.16 -11.86 1.50
CA ASN A 71 10.02 -13.15 2.18
C ASN A 71 9.94 -14.33 1.20
N LYS A 72 9.51 -14.08 -0.04
CA LYS A 72 9.52 -15.08 -1.10
C LYS A 72 10.90 -15.74 -1.29
N GLU A 73 11.99 -14.97 -1.19
CA GLU A 73 13.33 -15.56 -1.35
C GLU A 73 13.63 -16.61 -0.27
N TRP A 74 13.17 -16.38 0.96
CA TRP A 74 13.34 -17.32 2.06
C TRP A 74 12.42 -18.54 1.89
N GLN A 75 11.18 -18.32 1.46
CA GLN A 75 10.21 -19.40 1.28
C GLN A 75 10.58 -20.33 0.11
N GLU A 76 11.14 -19.77 -0.98
CA GLU A 76 11.59 -20.56 -2.14
C GLU A 76 13.00 -21.14 -1.96
N GLY A 77 13.67 -20.89 -0.82
CA GLY A 77 15.04 -21.33 -0.57
C GLY A 77 16.08 -20.67 -1.50
N THR A 78 15.71 -19.56 -2.15
CA THR A 78 16.57 -18.83 -3.10
C THR A 78 17.39 -17.73 -2.44
N THR A 79 17.34 -17.59 -1.11
CA THR A 79 18.16 -16.64 -0.34
C THR A 79 19.64 -16.80 -0.59
N GLY A 80 20.16 -18.04 -0.55
CA GLY A 80 21.57 -18.31 -0.78
C GLY A 80 22.01 -17.89 -2.18
N TRP A 81 21.19 -18.16 -3.19
CA TRP A 81 21.45 -17.73 -4.57
C TRP A 81 21.37 -16.20 -4.71
N TRP A 82 20.32 -15.58 -4.18
CA TRP A 82 20.12 -14.13 -4.19
C TRP A 82 21.28 -13.41 -3.51
N LEU A 83 21.76 -13.94 -2.39
CA LEU A 83 22.87 -13.39 -1.62
C LEU A 83 24.26 -13.78 -2.18
N ALA A 84 24.36 -14.78 -3.04
CA ALA A 84 25.61 -15.14 -3.71
C ALA A 84 25.88 -14.33 -4.99
N LEU A 85 24.89 -13.59 -5.50
CA LEU A 85 25.09 -12.75 -6.69
C LEU A 85 26.21 -11.73 -6.49
N PRO A 86 27.05 -11.47 -7.51
CA PRO A 86 28.19 -10.54 -7.45
C PRO A 86 27.75 -9.07 -7.51
N TYR A 87 26.68 -8.73 -6.80
CA TYR A 87 26.12 -7.39 -6.70
C TYR A 87 26.09 -6.93 -5.24
N SER A 88 26.15 -5.62 -5.04
CA SER A 88 26.05 -5.07 -3.70
C SER A 88 24.68 -5.37 -3.08
N ARG A 89 24.65 -5.59 -1.77
CA ARG A 89 23.41 -5.77 -0.97
C ARG A 89 22.42 -4.63 -1.18
N SER A 90 22.92 -3.41 -1.30
CA SER A 90 22.13 -2.22 -1.62
C SER A 90 21.44 -2.33 -2.99
N LEU A 91 22.17 -2.76 -4.03
CA LEU A 91 21.60 -2.93 -5.37
C LEU A 91 20.51 -4.01 -5.38
N LEU A 92 20.78 -5.15 -4.74
CA LEU A 92 19.83 -6.26 -4.64
C LEU A 92 18.54 -5.85 -3.90
N LEU A 93 18.66 -5.16 -2.76
CA LEU A 93 17.50 -4.70 -2.00
C LEU A 93 16.75 -3.58 -2.72
N SER A 94 17.45 -2.66 -3.39
CA SER A 94 16.81 -1.60 -4.19
C SER A 94 16.00 -2.16 -5.35
N ALA A 95 16.44 -3.26 -5.97
CA ALA A 95 15.68 -3.92 -7.03
C ALA A 95 14.35 -4.48 -6.50
N LYS A 96 14.37 -5.09 -5.30
CA LYS A 96 13.16 -5.56 -4.62
C LYS A 96 12.24 -4.41 -4.22
N TRP A 97 12.81 -3.32 -3.70
CA TRP A 97 12.04 -2.13 -3.34
C TRP A 97 11.29 -1.56 -4.55
N VAL A 98 11.96 -1.41 -5.70
CA VAL A 98 11.32 -0.94 -6.94
C VAL A 98 10.27 -1.94 -7.45
N ALA A 99 10.55 -3.24 -7.38
CA ALA A 99 9.57 -4.26 -7.76
C ALA A 99 8.31 -4.22 -6.87
N SER A 100 8.47 -4.06 -5.56
CA SER A 100 7.37 -3.85 -4.62
C SER A 100 6.60 -2.58 -4.92
N PHE A 101 7.28 -1.47 -5.19
CA PHE A 101 6.63 -0.21 -5.58
C PHE A 101 5.81 -0.37 -6.87
N TRP A 102 6.32 -1.08 -7.87
CA TRP A 102 5.58 -1.38 -9.09
C TRP A 102 4.31 -2.22 -8.83
N HIS A 103 4.39 -3.17 -7.90
CA HIS A 103 3.22 -3.95 -7.47
C HIS A 103 2.16 -3.08 -6.79
N VAL A 104 2.58 -2.17 -5.91
CA VAL A 104 1.69 -1.21 -5.24
C VAL A 104 1.01 -0.31 -6.26
N LEU A 105 1.77 0.27 -7.19
CA LEU A 105 1.24 1.12 -8.25
C LEU A 105 0.16 0.39 -9.08
N LYS A 106 0.42 -0.88 -9.42
CA LYS A 106 -0.56 -1.72 -10.13
C LYS A 106 -1.82 -1.97 -9.30
N MET A 107 -1.68 -2.26 -8.00
CA MET A 107 -2.82 -2.50 -7.11
C MET A 107 -3.67 -1.24 -6.93
N TYR A 108 -3.04 -0.10 -6.70
CA TYR A 108 -3.72 1.20 -6.61
C TYR A 108 -4.40 1.59 -7.91
N GLY A 109 -3.76 1.34 -9.07
CA GLY A 109 -4.39 1.56 -10.38
C GLY A 109 -5.63 0.70 -10.60
N ILE A 110 -5.60 -0.58 -10.21
CA ILE A 110 -6.77 -1.47 -10.28
C ILE A 110 -7.88 -0.98 -9.35
N PHE A 111 -7.53 -0.61 -8.12
CA PHE A 111 -8.48 -0.08 -7.14
C PHE A 111 -9.16 1.19 -7.64
N PHE A 112 -8.39 2.15 -8.13
CA PHE A 112 -8.87 3.38 -8.74
C PHE A 112 -9.82 3.11 -9.91
N ALA A 113 -9.41 2.26 -10.85
CA ALA A 113 -10.25 1.89 -11.98
C ALA A 113 -11.57 1.23 -11.53
N SER A 114 -11.51 0.37 -10.51
CA SER A 114 -12.71 -0.29 -9.98
C SER A 114 -13.70 0.69 -9.36
N ILE A 115 -13.23 1.68 -8.58
CA ILE A 115 -14.07 2.73 -8.01
C ILE A 115 -14.73 3.54 -9.13
N MET A 116 -13.96 3.95 -10.14
CA MET A 116 -14.49 4.73 -11.26
C MET A 116 -15.58 3.98 -12.03
N ILE A 117 -15.39 2.67 -12.24
CA ILE A 117 -16.39 1.81 -12.90
C ILE A 117 -17.66 1.70 -12.03
N ILE A 118 -17.52 1.40 -10.73
CA ILE A 118 -18.66 1.26 -9.81
C ILE A 118 -19.45 2.58 -9.75
N ALA A 119 -18.77 3.71 -9.59
CA ALA A 119 -19.42 5.00 -9.52
C ALA A 119 -20.10 5.39 -10.84
N SER A 120 -19.51 5.03 -11.98
CA SER A 120 -20.14 5.22 -13.30
C SER A 120 -21.42 4.40 -13.44
N ILE A 121 -21.40 3.12 -13.01
CA ILE A 121 -22.58 2.26 -12.99
C ILE A 121 -23.65 2.83 -12.05
N TYR A 122 -23.26 3.31 -10.87
CA TYR A 122 -24.16 3.91 -9.89
C TYR A 122 -24.86 5.17 -10.45
N ASN A 123 -24.11 6.03 -11.14
CA ASN A 123 -24.66 7.22 -11.80
C ASN A 123 -25.60 6.88 -12.98
N LEU A 124 -25.43 5.72 -13.62
CA LEU A 124 -26.30 5.22 -14.70
C LEU A 124 -27.61 4.62 -14.18
N THR A 125 -27.59 3.98 -13.01
CA THR A 125 -28.75 3.22 -12.49
C THR A 125 -29.68 4.03 -11.60
N LEU A 126 -29.23 5.16 -11.05
CA LEU A 126 -30.04 5.98 -10.17
C LEU A 126 -31.04 6.89 -10.92
N PRO A 127 -32.24 7.11 -10.34
CA PRO A 127 -33.25 8.00 -10.92
C PRO A 127 -32.76 9.46 -10.97
N VAL A 128 -33.30 10.22 -11.93
CA VAL A 128 -32.89 11.61 -12.27
C VAL A 128 -32.94 12.57 -11.08
N PHE A 129 -33.74 12.27 -10.04
CA PHE A 129 -33.96 13.13 -8.88
C PHE A 129 -32.88 13.03 -7.79
N THR A 130 -31.98 12.05 -7.86
CA THR A 130 -30.82 12.00 -6.96
C THR A 130 -29.69 12.89 -7.49
N PRO A 131 -29.03 13.69 -6.63
CA PRO A 131 -27.91 14.54 -7.05
C PRO A 131 -26.82 13.65 -7.66
N LYS A 132 -26.62 13.78 -8.98
CA LYS A 132 -25.58 13.03 -9.70
C LYS A 132 -24.23 13.58 -9.29
N MET A 133 -23.37 12.70 -8.80
CA MET A 133 -21.99 13.07 -8.50
C MET A 133 -21.27 13.30 -9.84
N GLN A 134 -20.72 14.50 -10.05
CA GLN A 134 -19.99 14.79 -11.27
C GLN A 134 -18.75 13.89 -11.33
N LEU A 135 -18.54 13.23 -12.47
CA LEU A 135 -17.41 12.31 -12.68
C LEU A 135 -16.06 13.02 -12.40
N LEU A 136 -15.98 14.31 -12.74
CA LEU A 136 -14.80 15.13 -12.52
C LEU A 136 -14.48 15.30 -11.02
N ASP A 137 -15.49 15.60 -10.19
CA ASP A 137 -15.30 15.75 -8.75
C ASP A 137 -14.85 14.44 -8.11
N LEU A 138 -15.43 13.32 -8.53
CA LEU A 138 -15.01 11.99 -8.07
C LEU A 138 -13.58 11.67 -8.51
N LEU A 139 -13.22 11.97 -9.76
CA LEU A 139 -11.88 11.76 -10.29
C LEU A 139 -10.85 12.56 -9.47
N GLN A 140 -11.16 13.82 -9.18
CA GLN A 140 -10.31 14.69 -8.39
C GLN A 140 -10.16 14.19 -6.94
N ALA A 141 -11.25 13.76 -6.31
CA ALA A 141 -11.25 13.16 -4.98
C ALA A 141 -10.37 11.89 -4.93
N CYS A 142 -10.61 10.94 -5.84
CA CYS A 142 -9.84 9.70 -5.90
C CYS A 142 -8.36 9.93 -6.25
N ALA A 143 -8.06 10.88 -7.14
CA ALA A 143 -6.68 11.23 -7.48
C ALA A 143 -5.94 11.84 -6.27
N ARG A 144 -6.62 12.69 -5.49
CA ARG A 144 -6.08 13.26 -4.25
C ARG A 144 -5.76 12.15 -3.24
N ASP A 145 -6.70 11.25 -2.97
CA ASP A 145 -6.50 10.15 -2.02
C ASP A 145 -5.38 9.20 -2.48
N LEU A 146 -5.31 8.89 -3.78
CA LEU A 146 -4.28 8.02 -4.34
C LEU A 146 -2.89 8.68 -4.30
N SER A 147 -2.82 10.00 -4.51
CA SER A 147 -1.55 10.74 -4.39
C SER A 147 -1.00 10.68 -2.96
N TRP A 148 -1.87 10.77 -1.95
CA TRP A 148 -1.50 10.61 -0.55
C TRP A 148 -0.99 9.22 -0.22
N LEU A 149 -1.68 8.18 -0.70
CA LEU A 149 -1.21 6.80 -0.54
C LEU A 149 0.14 6.56 -1.21
N LEU A 150 0.36 7.17 -2.39
CA LEU A 150 1.64 7.09 -3.09
C LEU A 150 2.77 7.76 -2.31
N ILE A 151 2.54 8.89 -1.63
CA ILE A 151 3.54 9.56 -0.79
C ILE A 151 4.00 8.69 0.38
N ILE A 152 3.08 7.98 1.02
CA ILE A 152 3.37 7.17 2.21
C ILE A 152 3.99 5.81 1.81
N SER A 153 3.77 5.37 0.57
CA SER A 153 4.21 4.07 0.09
C SER A 153 5.74 3.78 0.19
N PRO A 154 6.68 4.72 -0.08
CA PRO A 154 8.12 4.47 0.04
C PRO A 154 8.52 4.00 1.43
N PHE A 155 8.05 4.74 2.45
CA PHE A 155 8.26 4.43 3.85
C PHE A 155 7.68 3.06 4.22
N SER A 156 6.41 2.82 3.86
CA SER A 156 5.71 1.57 4.15
C SER A 156 6.38 0.35 3.50
N ILE A 157 6.86 0.49 2.26
CA ILE A 157 7.62 -0.56 1.55
C ILE A 157 8.94 -0.84 2.26
N THR A 158 9.71 0.19 2.62
CA THR A 158 10.99 -0.01 3.34
C THR A 158 10.80 -0.66 4.70
N LEU A 159 9.74 -0.29 5.41
CA LEU A 159 9.40 -0.85 6.71
C LEU A 159 9.01 -2.33 6.58
N GLY A 160 8.23 -2.69 5.57
CA GLY A 160 7.88 -4.09 5.27
C GLY A 160 9.08 -4.95 4.88
N ALA A 161 9.99 -4.40 4.07
CA ALA A 161 11.25 -5.09 3.74
C ALA A 161 12.13 -5.30 4.98
N LEU A 162 12.27 -4.27 5.82
CA LEU A 162 13.03 -4.33 7.07
C LEU A 162 12.46 -5.38 8.04
N MET A 163 11.12 -5.47 8.14
CA MET A 163 10.45 -6.46 8.97
C MET A 163 10.86 -7.89 8.60
N VAL A 164 10.90 -8.22 7.31
CA VAL A 164 11.35 -9.54 6.86
C VAL A 164 12.81 -9.78 7.19
N ILE A 165 13.67 -8.79 6.97
CA ILE A 165 15.10 -8.91 7.27
C ILE A 165 15.32 -9.15 8.77
N LEU A 166 14.60 -8.42 9.64
CA LEU A 166 14.71 -8.60 11.09
C LEU A 166 14.17 -9.93 11.58
N THR A 167 13.02 -10.39 11.07
CA THR A 167 12.45 -11.70 11.46
C THR A 167 13.34 -12.88 11.07
N ARG A 168 14.25 -12.68 10.10
CA ARG A 168 15.25 -13.66 9.66
C ARG A 168 16.64 -13.41 10.24
N SER A 169 16.79 -12.39 11.06
CA SER A 169 18.04 -12.08 11.76
C SER A 169 17.96 -12.55 13.21
N TYR A 170 19.11 -12.63 13.87
CA TYR A 170 19.21 -12.91 15.31
C TYR A 170 18.48 -11.89 16.20
N TRP A 171 18.13 -10.73 15.62
CA TRP A 171 17.43 -9.63 16.29
C TRP A 171 15.90 -9.80 16.29
N ILE A 172 15.43 -10.96 16.74
CA ILE A 172 14.01 -11.27 16.90
C ILE A 172 13.21 -10.18 17.66
N PRO A 173 13.68 -9.58 18.78
CA PRO A 173 12.90 -8.54 19.47
C PRO A 173 12.69 -7.28 18.63
N GLY A 174 13.53 -7.03 17.62
CA GLY A 174 13.37 -5.90 16.70
C GLY A 174 12.10 -6.00 15.85
N SER A 175 11.63 -7.21 15.56
CA SER A 175 10.41 -7.42 14.76
C SER A 175 9.15 -6.90 15.48
N LEU A 176 9.06 -7.07 16.80
CA LEU A 176 7.95 -6.55 17.62
C LEU A 176 7.93 -5.02 17.64
N ILE A 177 9.10 -4.39 17.70
CA ILE A 177 9.24 -2.92 17.69
C ILE A 177 8.74 -2.36 16.35
N ILE A 178 9.12 -2.99 15.23
CA ILE A 178 8.65 -2.57 13.90
C ILE A 178 7.14 -2.73 13.77
N TRP A 179 6.59 -3.83 14.28
CA TRP A 179 5.14 -4.04 14.27
C TRP A 179 4.41 -2.95 15.07
N PHE A 180 4.94 -2.60 16.25
CA PHE A 180 4.37 -1.54 17.07
C PHE A 180 4.46 -0.17 16.39
N MET A 181 5.61 0.16 15.79
CA MET A 181 5.80 1.40 15.02
C MET A 181 4.83 1.49 13.84
N PHE A 182 4.63 0.38 13.11
CA PHE A 182 3.70 0.32 12.01
C PHE A 182 2.24 0.49 12.46
N GLY A 183 1.84 -0.20 13.54
CA GLY A 183 0.52 -0.08 14.14
C GLY A 183 0.23 1.33 14.65
N LEU A 184 1.20 1.95 15.33
CA LEU A 184 1.10 3.31 15.84
C LEU A 184 0.98 4.33 14.69
N MET A 185 1.80 4.20 13.64
CA MET A 185 1.69 5.06 12.45
C MET A 185 0.33 4.90 11.77
N THR A 186 -0.11 3.66 11.54
CA THR A 186 -1.43 3.39 10.93
C THR A 186 -2.55 4.02 11.76
N ASN A 187 -2.49 3.91 13.09
CA ASN A 187 -3.46 4.52 13.99
C ASN A 187 -3.42 6.05 13.96
N LEU A 188 -2.24 6.68 13.93
CA LEU A 188 -2.11 8.14 13.81
C LEU A 188 -2.70 8.65 12.50
N TYR A 189 -2.37 8.00 11.37
CA TYR A 189 -2.93 8.34 10.06
C TYR A 189 -4.45 8.17 10.03
N VAL A 190 -4.96 7.11 10.64
CA VAL A 190 -6.41 6.86 10.74
C VAL A 190 -7.08 7.90 11.63
N ALA A 191 -6.48 8.27 12.77
CA ALA A 191 -7.02 9.28 13.68
C ALA A 191 -7.08 10.68 13.03
N GLU A 192 -6.05 11.05 12.26
CA GLU A 192 -6.04 12.29 11.48
C GLU A 192 -7.09 12.24 10.36
N ALA A 193 -7.18 11.11 9.65
CA ALA A 193 -8.18 10.91 8.60
C ALA A 193 -9.64 10.87 9.09
N LEU A 194 -9.84 10.53 10.37
CA LEU A 194 -11.13 10.57 11.06
C LEU A 194 -11.46 11.97 11.62
N GLY A 195 -10.55 12.94 11.54
CA GLY A 195 -10.77 14.28 12.06
C GLY A 195 -10.84 14.37 13.59
N LEU A 196 -10.41 13.32 14.32
CA LEU A 196 -10.39 13.31 15.78
C LEU A 196 -9.41 14.35 16.37
N SER A 197 -8.47 14.87 15.56
CA SER A 197 -7.53 15.93 15.97
C SER A 197 -8.02 17.36 15.68
N SER A 198 -9.13 17.54 14.95
CA SER A 198 -9.59 18.88 14.53
C SER A 198 -11.06 19.14 14.85
N GLN A 199 -11.48 18.83 16.09
CA GLN A 199 -12.70 19.41 16.66
C GLN A 199 -12.38 20.78 17.29
N LYS A 200 -11.99 21.74 16.44
CA LYS A 200 -12.17 23.17 16.71
C LYS A 200 -12.93 23.80 15.54
N GLY A 201 -14.25 23.70 15.64
CA GLY A 201 -15.20 24.71 15.17
C GLY A 201 -15.38 24.89 13.67
N SER A 202 -16.21 24.05 13.04
CA SER A 202 -17.34 24.49 12.20
C SER A 202 -18.06 23.27 11.61
N PHE A 203 -19.16 22.89 12.24
CA PHE A 203 -20.10 21.88 11.76
C PHE A 203 -20.90 22.51 10.60
N VAL A 204 -20.35 22.48 9.38
CA VAL A 204 -21.14 22.69 8.16
C VAL A 204 -21.26 21.35 7.46
N SER A 205 -22.41 20.72 7.71
CA SER A 205 -22.81 19.44 7.17
C SER A 205 -23.04 19.53 5.65
N HIS A 206 -22.00 19.33 4.84
CA HIS A 206 -22.20 18.92 3.46
C HIS A 206 -22.31 17.39 3.40
N SER A 207 -23.55 16.93 3.56
CA SER A 207 -23.99 15.57 3.24
C SER A 207 -23.62 15.23 1.79
N GLY A 208 -22.57 14.45 1.58
CA GLY A 208 -22.24 13.93 0.23
C GLY A 208 -20.81 13.47 0.00
N GLN A 209 -19.83 13.86 0.82
CA GLN A 209 -18.43 13.50 0.58
C GLN A 209 -18.01 12.25 1.37
N GLY A 210 -18.42 11.09 0.87
CA GLY A 210 -17.69 9.85 1.18
C GLY A 210 -16.35 9.87 0.43
N PHE A 211 -15.26 9.50 1.11
CA PHE A 211 -13.91 9.32 0.55
C PHE A 211 -13.09 10.57 0.20
N CYS A 212 -12.87 11.49 1.14
CA CYS A 212 -11.78 12.47 0.97
C CYS A 212 -10.94 12.62 2.23
N PHE A 213 -9.62 12.44 2.10
CA PHE A 213 -8.67 12.96 3.09
C PHE A 213 -8.59 14.49 2.93
N SER A 214 -9.17 15.24 3.86
CA SER A 214 -9.06 16.70 3.88
C SER A 214 -7.73 17.12 4.51
N ILE A 215 -6.63 16.92 3.78
CA ILE A 215 -5.30 17.36 4.22
C ILE A 215 -4.96 18.69 3.54
N ASN A 216 -4.53 19.68 4.32
CA ASN A 216 -4.10 20.98 3.82
C ASN A 216 -2.95 20.80 2.82
N GLY A 217 -3.05 21.46 1.66
CA GLY A 217 -2.06 21.32 0.58
C GLY A 217 -0.63 21.74 0.99
N SER A 218 -0.49 22.56 2.03
CA SER A 218 0.82 22.94 2.62
C SER A 218 1.59 21.75 3.18
N ASP A 219 0.87 20.74 3.67
CA ASP A 219 1.48 19.65 4.44
C ASP A 219 1.86 18.46 3.54
N PHE A 220 1.49 18.53 2.26
CA PHE A 220 1.79 17.51 1.26
C PHE A 220 3.29 17.36 1.02
N VAL A 221 3.99 18.48 0.78
CA VAL A 221 5.43 18.47 0.47
C VAL A 221 6.24 18.07 1.70
N THR A 222 5.90 18.59 2.87
CA THR A 222 6.59 18.26 4.13
C THR A 222 6.41 16.79 4.47
N THR A 223 5.18 16.25 4.37
CA THR A 223 4.93 14.82 4.61
C THR A 223 5.66 13.93 3.61
N PHE A 224 5.73 14.35 2.34
CA PHE A 224 6.51 13.64 1.33
C PHE A 224 8.00 13.60 1.65
N LEU A 225 8.59 14.74 2.02
CA LEU A 225 10.00 14.81 2.39
C LEU A 225 10.30 13.99 3.64
N ILE A 226 9.43 14.02 4.65
CA ILE A 226 9.57 13.22 5.87
C ILE A 226 9.48 11.73 5.54
N SER A 227 8.48 11.31 4.75
CA SER A 227 8.30 9.93 4.28
C SER A 227 9.55 9.43 3.54
N LEU A 228 10.10 10.23 2.64
CA LEU A 228 11.32 9.89 1.90
C LEU A 228 12.56 9.83 2.81
N ALA A 229 12.74 10.81 3.70
CA ALA A 229 13.87 10.84 4.62
C ALA A 229 13.88 9.60 5.52
N LEU A 230 12.73 9.30 6.12
CA LEU A 230 12.55 8.14 6.99
C LEU A 230 12.71 6.82 6.22
N SER A 231 12.16 6.74 5.00
CA SER A 231 12.35 5.61 4.10
C SER A 231 13.83 5.38 3.79
N SER A 232 14.59 6.45 3.50
CA SER A 232 16.03 6.35 3.22
C SER A 232 16.82 5.81 4.41
N LEU A 233 16.49 6.26 5.63
CA LEU A 233 17.15 5.81 6.86
C LEU A 233 16.86 4.33 7.11
N LEU A 234 15.60 3.91 6.99
CA LEU A 234 15.20 2.51 7.11
C LEU A 234 15.84 1.64 6.04
N PHE A 235 15.98 2.14 4.82
CA PHE A 235 16.64 1.43 3.74
C PHE A 235 18.13 1.21 4.04
N VAL A 236 18.86 2.24 4.47
CA VAL A 236 20.28 2.12 4.85
C VAL A 236 20.44 1.14 6.01
N PHE A 237 19.57 1.21 7.01
CA PHE A 237 19.56 0.27 8.13
C PHE A 237 19.28 -1.17 7.68
N SER A 238 18.33 -1.37 6.77
CA SER A 238 18.03 -2.69 6.16
C SER A 238 19.24 -3.28 5.45
N VAL A 239 19.97 -2.46 4.68
CA VAL A 239 21.20 -2.88 3.99
C VAL A 239 22.30 -3.25 4.99
N TYR A 240 22.44 -2.48 6.06
CA TYR A 240 23.41 -2.76 7.12
C TYR A 240 23.12 -4.10 7.81
N LEU A 241 21.87 -4.36 8.19
CA LEU A 241 21.46 -5.64 8.76
C LEU A 241 21.72 -6.82 7.82
N LEU A 242 21.37 -6.67 6.55
CA LEU A 242 21.60 -7.69 5.52
C LEU A 242 23.09 -8.01 5.32
N LYS A 243 23.98 -7.04 5.57
CA LYS A 243 25.44 -7.24 5.48
C LYS A 243 26.03 -7.93 6.71
N LYS A 244 25.50 -7.65 7.90
CA LYS A 244 26.15 -8.02 9.18
C LYS A 244 25.49 -9.19 9.91
N HIS A 245 24.19 -9.40 9.73
CA HIS A 245 23.39 -10.25 10.62
C HIS A 245 22.44 -11.21 9.90
N VAL A 246 22.60 -11.39 8.59
CA VAL A 246 21.86 -12.41 7.83
C VAL A 246 22.86 -13.52 7.51
N GLU A 247 22.70 -14.65 8.18
CA GLU A 247 23.42 -15.87 7.85
C GLU A 247 22.93 -16.42 6.52
N VAL A 248 23.89 -16.87 5.71
CA VAL A 248 23.66 -17.60 4.46
C VAL A 248 23.98 -19.05 4.72
#